data_AF-A0A897NH44-F1
#
_entry.id   AF-A0A897NH44-F1
#
_cell.length_a   1.000
_cell.length_b   1.000
_cell.length_c   1.000
_cell.angle_alpha   90.00
_cell.angle_beta   90.00
_cell.angle_gamma   90.00
#
_symmetry.space_group_name_H-M   'P 1'
#
loop_
_entity.id
_entity.type
_entity.pdbx_description
1 polymer ?
#
loop_
_entity_poly.entity_id
_entity_poly.type
_entity_poly.pdbx_seq_one_letter_code
_entity_poly.pdbx_strand_id
1 'polypeptide(L)'
;MLFRRALGEHLLYGRAYESIAGATVYLGARQVDVVRTLTEVANASRCPNTTVVRDVRFLQRELKIAVGPLSAAVYLPRLRSALGLDERAVRSARRLLEAAIAENLHSGRDPKGVAAGALYTVSRLDGCAADLRQTEVAAAADVSPETVRTRFDEFASCCPEVLAGGNAASP
;
A
#
# COMPACT_ATOMS: atom_id res chain seq x y z
N MET A 1 -10.86 -9.13 -17.10
CA MET A 1 -12.08 -9.95 -17.14
C MET A 1 -13.30 -9.31 -16.44
N LEU A 2 -13.14 -8.37 -15.49
CA LEU A 2 -14.28 -7.74 -14.79
C LEU A 2 -15.20 -6.88 -15.68
N PHE A 3 -14.65 -6.09 -16.59
CA PHE A 3 -15.46 -5.27 -17.52
C PHE A 3 -16.39 -6.11 -18.39
N ARG A 4 -15.88 -7.23 -18.94
CA ARG A 4 -16.68 -8.16 -19.74
C ARG A 4 -17.82 -8.79 -18.93
N ARG A 5 -17.55 -9.13 -17.66
CA ARG A 5 -18.57 -9.65 -16.76
C ARG A 5 -19.65 -8.59 -16.47
N ALA A 6 -19.25 -7.35 -16.17
CA ALA A 6 -20.19 -6.25 -15.96
C ALA A 6 -21.06 -5.97 -17.21
N LEU A 7 -20.48 -6.09 -18.41
CA LEU A 7 -21.20 -5.98 -19.68
C LEU A 7 -22.22 -7.11 -19.86
N GLY A 8 -21.84 -8.36 -19.59
CA GLY A 8 -22.72 -9.52 -19.69
C GLY A 8 -23.87 -9.51 -18.68
N GLU A 9 -23.68 -8.92 -17.50
CA GLU A 9 -24.70 -8.72 -16.48
C GLU A 9 -25.50 -7.42 -16.67
N HIS A 10 -25.34 -6.71 -17.80
CA HIS A 10 -26.05 -5.47 -18.13
C HIS A 10 -25.87 -4.32 -17.12
N LEU A 11 -24.75 -4.29 -16.40
CA LEU A 11 -24.49 -3.33 -15.31
C LEU A 11 -24.06 -1.93 -15.79
N LEU A 12 -23.95 -1.71 -17.10
CA LEU A 12 -23.47 -0.47 -17.69
C LEU A 12 -24.59 0.52 -18.02
N TYR A 13 -25.86 0.09 -18.00
CA TYR A 13 -26.99 0.96 -18.36
C TYR A 13 -27.09 2.18 -17.44
N GLY A 14 -27.16 3.38 -18.04
CA GLY A 14 -27.24 4.65 -17.32
C GLY A 14 -25.92 5.12 -16.70
N ARG A 15 -24.78 4.51 -17.06
CA ARG A 15 -23.45 4.86 -16.54
C ARG A 15 -22.48 5.14 -17.67
N ALA A 16 -21.45 5.95 -17.39
CA ALA A 16 -20.38 6.21 -18.34
C ALA A 16 -19.49 4.96 -18.49
N TYR A 17 -19.22 4.56 -19.74
CA TYR A 17 -18.39 3.40 -20.05
C TYR A 17 -16.97 3.54 -19.48
N GLU A 18 -16.43 4.75 -19.53
CA GLU A 18 -15.11 5.12 -19.02
C GLU A 18 -15.04 4.96 -17.50
N SER A 19 -16.09 5.35 -16.78
CA SER A 19 -16.16 5.21 -15.33
C SER A 19 -16.23 3.74 -14.92
N ILE A 20 -17.01 2.92 -15.64
CA ILE A 20 -17.08 1.48 -15.41
C ILE A 20 -15.74 0.80 -15.75
N ALA A 21 -15.11 1.18 -16.86
CA ALA A 21 -13.78 0.69 -17.20
C ALA A 21 -12.77 1.01 -16.08
N GLY A 22 -12.71 2.27 -15.64
CA GLY A 22 -11.87 2.69 -14.51
C GLY A 22 -12.16 1.90 -13.23
N ALA A 23 -13.44 1.77 -12.85
CA ALA A 23 -13.85 1.02 -11.67
C ALA A 23 -13.42 -0.46 -11.72
N THR A 24 -13.54 -1.10 -12.89
CA THR A 24 -13.08 -2.49 -13.06
C THR A 24 -11.56 -2.64 -13.02
N VAL A 25 -10.80 -1.64 -13.49
CA VAL A 25 -9.34 -1.62 -13.35
C VAL A 25 -8.96 -1.48 -11.86
N TYR A 26 -9.62 -0.58 -11.14
CA TYR A 26 -9.40 -0.41 -9.70
C TYR A 26 -9.68 -1.71 -8.92
N LEU A 27 -10.84 -2.32 -9.15
CA LEU A 27 -11.23 -3.56 -8.49
C LEU A 27 -10.32 -4.73 -8.87
N GLY A 28 -9.91 -4.82 -10.14
CA GLY A 28 -8.95 -5.82 -10.59
C GLY A 28 -7.59 -5.65 -9.91
N ALA A 29 -7.08 -4.42 -9.81
CA ALA A 29 -5.83 -4.12 -9.12
C ALA A 29 -5.89 -4.51 -7.63
N ARG A 30 -7.03 -4.25 -6.98
CA ARG A 30 -7.29 -4.67 -5.59
C ARG A 30 -7.30 -6.19 -5.41
N GLN A 31 -7.77 -6.96 -6.39
CA GLN A 31 -7.79 -8.43 -6.30
C GLN A 31 -6.40 -9.06 -6.40
N VAL A 32 -5.42 -8.34 -6.96
CA VAL A 32 -4.03 -8.80 -7.10
C VAL A 32 -3.08 -8.01 -6.21
N ASP A 33 -3.60 -7.35 -5.18
CA ASP A 33 -2.82 -6.58 -4.20
C ASP A 33 -1.89 -5.53 -4.82
N VAL A 34 -2.38 -4.82 -5.85
CA VAL A 34 -1.67 -3.69 -6.46
C VAL A 34 -2.27 -2.37 -5.95
N VAL A 35 -1.43 -1.52 -5.36
CA VAL A 35 -1.83 -0.18 -4.89
C VAL A 35 -2.15 0.72 -6.08
N ARG A 36 -3.42 1.09 -6.23
CA ARG A 36 -3.89 2.21 -7.05
C ARG A 36 -4.86 3.06 -6.25
N THR A 37 -4.76 4.37 -6.38
CA THR A 37 -5.71 5.29 -5.74
C THR A 37 -6.93 5.49 -6.63
N LEU A 38 -8.09 5.78 -6.03
CA LEU A 38 -9.29 6.10 -6.80
C LEU A 38 -9.09 7.36 -7.65
N THR A 39 -8.32 8.33 -7.15
CA THR A 39 -7.93 9.55 -7.87
C THR A 39 -7.09 9.24 -9.11
N GLU A 40 -6.09 8.36 -9.01
CA GLU A 40 -5.30 7.92 -10.17
C GLU A 40 -6.17 7.33 -11.27
N VAL A 41 -7.09 6.44 -10.88
CA VAL A 41 -8.00 5.78 -11.82
C VAL A 41 -8.98 6.77 -12.44
N ALA A 42 -9.55 7.68 -11.64
CA ALA A 42 -10.47 8.70 -12.11
C ALA A 42 -9.82 9.68 -13.11
N ASN A 43 -8.58 10.10 -12.83
CA ASN A 43 -7.80 10.93 -13.74
C ASN A 43 -7.55 10.21 -15.07
N ALA A 44 -7.14 8.94 -15.02
CA ALA A 44 -6.91 8.13 -16.22
C ALA A 44 -8.19 7.88 -17.03
N SER A 45 -9.34 7.72 -16.36
CA SER A 45 -10.64 7.52 -17.01
C SER A 45 -11.33 8.81 -17.44
N ARG A 46 -10.72 9.99 -17.23
CA ARG A 46 -11.30 11.32 -17.49
C ARG A 46 -12.71 11.48 -16.90
N CYS A 47 -12.95 10.86 -15.74
CA CYS A 47 -14.23 10.92 -15.05
C CYS A 47 -14.07 11.63 -13.69
N PRO A 48 -15.13 12.27 -13.17
CA PRO A 48 -15.11 12.77 -11.81
C PRO A 48 -14.82 11.64 -10.81
N ASN A 49 -13.97 11.92 -9.82
CA ASN A 49 -13.61 10.94 -8.77
C ASN A 49 -14.85 10.39 -8.05
N THR A 50 -15.82 11.26 -7.77
CA THR A 50 -17.11 10.89 -7.16
C THR A 50 -17.88 9.84 -7.96
N THR A 51 -17.85 9.94 -9.30
CA THR A 51 -18.49 8.98 -10.21
C THR A 51 -17.79 7.63 -10.15
N VAL A 52 -16.47 7.62 -10.23
CA VAL A 52 -15.67 6.37 -10.17
C VAL A 52 -15.83 5.68 -8.82
N VAL A 53 -15.79 6.44 -7.71
CA VAL A 53 -16.02 5.90 -6.35
C VAL A 53 -17.40 5.23 -6.26
N ARG A 54 -18.44 5.89 -6.79
CA ARG A 54 -19.80 5.36 -6.80
C ARG A 54 -19.90 4.07 -7.62
N ASP A 55 -19.28 4.06 -8.81
CA ASP A 55 -19.33 2.91 -9.71
C ASP A 55 -18.49 1.73 -9.19
N VAL A 56 -17.37 1.99 -8.51
CA VAL A 56 -16.60 0.97 -7.77
C VAL A 56 -17.48 0.30 -6.71
N ARG A 57 -18.15 1.08 -5.86
CA ARG A 57 -19.06 0.53 -4.83
C ARG A 57 -20.24 -0.23 -5.42
N PHE A 58 -20.74 0.23 -6.56
CA PHE A 58 -21.81 -0.45 -7.28
C PHE A 58 -21.33 -1.81 -7.81
N LEU A 59 -20.27 -1.84 -8.61
CA LEU A 59 -19.73 -3.08 -9.18
C LEU A 59 -19.27 -4.06 -8.10
N GLN A 60 -18.69 -3.58 -7.00
CA GLN A 60 -18.29 -4.44 -5.90
C GLN A 60 -19.48 -5.21 -5.31
N ARG A 61 -20.64 -4.56 -5.18
CA ARG A 61 -21.88 -5.18 -4.67
C ARG A 61 -22.49 -6.13 -5.70
N GLU A 62 -22.69 -5.67 -6.92
CA GLU A 62 -23.35 -6.48 -7.97
C GLU A 62 -22.53 -7.72 -8.34
N LEU A 63 -21.22 -7.54 -8.53
CA LEU A 63 -20.32 -8.63 -8.92
C LEU A 63 -19.86 -9.48 -7.72
N LYS A 64 -20.29 -9.15 -6.50
CA LYS A 64 -19.92 -9.81 -5.23
C LYS A 64 -18.41 -9.93 -5.04
N ILE A 65 -17.68 -8.84 -5.32
CA ILE A 65 -16.22 -8.83 -5.22
C ILE A 65 -15.83 -8.60 -3.76
N ALA A 66 -15.29 -9.62 -3.12
CA ALA A 66 -14.65 -9.48 -1.83
C ALA A 66 -13.31 -8.75 -2.00
N VAL A 67 -13.21 -7.53 -1.45
CA VAL A 67 -11.97 -6.76 -1.40
C VAL A 67 -11.67 -6.46 0.05
N GLY A 68 -10.61 -7.09 0.58
CA GLY A 68 -10.12 -6.84 1.93
C GLY A 68 -9.30 -5.54 2.04
N PRO A 69 -8.92 -5.15 3.25
CA PRO A 69 -7.86 -4.15 3.44
C PRO A 69 -6.56 -4.65 2.80
N LEU A 70 -5.80 -3.74 2.18
CA LEU A 70 -4.48 -4.07 1.65
C LEU A 70 -3.51 -4.25 2.81
N SER A 71 -2.60 -5.22 2.71
CA SER A 71 -1.52 -5.38 3.68
C SER A 71 -0.52 -4.22 3.57
N ALA A 72 0.20 -3.93 4.65
CA ALA A 72 1.22 -2.86 4.66
C ALA A 72 2.34 -3.14 3.63
N ALA A 73 2.73 -4.40 3.44
CA ALA A 73 3.81 -4.81 2.55
C ALA A 73 3.59 -4.40 1.07
N VAL A 74 2.33 -4.30 0.67
CA VAL A 74 1.90 -3.92 -0.70
C VAL A 74 2.26 -2.47 -1.05
N TYR A 75 2.47 -1.61 -0.04
CA TYR A 75 2.89 -0.22 -0.24
C TYR A 75 4.40 -0.06 -0.44
N LEU A 76 5.22 -1.02 0.01
CA LEU A 76 6.69 -0.91 -0.02
C LEU A 76 7.28 -0.66 -1.42
N PRO A 77 6.84 -1.33 -2.51
CA PRO A 77 7.42 -1.08 -3.83
C PRO A 77 7.18 0.34 -4.33
N ARG A 78 6.01 0.91 -4.02
CA ARG A 78 5.67 2.29 -4.39
C ARG A 78 6.50 3.28 -3.58
N LEU A 79 6.64 3.05 -2.27
CA LEU A 79 7.48 3.87 -1.40
C LEU A 79 8.95 3.81 -1.80
N ARG A 80 9.47 2.62 -2.14
CA ARG A 80 10.82 2.45 -2.70
C ARG A 80 11.05 3.33 -3.91
N SER A 81 10.12 3.27 -4.87
CA SER A 81 10.22 4.07 -6.09
C SER A 81 10.11 5.56 -5.83
N ALA A 82 9.24 5.99 -4.90
CA ALA A 82 9.05 7.39 -4.57
C ALA A 82 10.25 8.01 -3.82
N LEU A 83 10.92 7.20 -2.99
CA LEU A 83 12.03 7.63 -2.13
C LEU A 83 13.41 7.28 -2.70
N GLY A 84 13.47 6.64 -3.87
CA GLY A 84 14.74 6.27 -4.51
C GLY A 84 15.54 5.23 -3.73
N LEU A 85 14.87 4.35 -2.98
CA LEU A 85 15.53 3.36 -2.12
C LEU A 85 15.96 2.12 -2.89
N ASP A 86 16.99 1.46 -2.36
CA ASP A 86 17.44 0.16 -2.86
C ASP A 86 16.48 -0.98 -2.46
N GLU A 87 16.51 -2.08 -3.21
CA GLU A 87 15.71 -3.28 -2.93
C GLU A 87 16.11 -3.92 -1.60
N ARG A 88 17.35 -3.72 -1.12
CA ARG A 88 17.78 -4.15 0.23
C ARG A 88 16.86 -3.58 1.32
N ALA A 89 16.59 -2.28 1.28
CA ALA A 89 15.72 -1.62 2.26
C ALA A 89 14.30 -2.18 2.26
N VAL A 90 13.75 -2.52 1.09
CA VAL A 90 12.44 -3.16 0.99
C VAL A 90 12.43 -4.57 1.56
N ARG A 91 13.49 -5.37 1.32
CA ARG A 91 13.59 -6.71 1.91
C ARG A 91 13.66 -6.67 3.43
N SER A 92 14.50 -5.79 3.99
CA SER A 92 14.58 -5.58 5.43
C SER A 92 13.25 -5.07 6.00
N ALA A 93 12.57 -4.15 5.30
CA ALA A 93 11.26 -3.65 5.73
C ALA A 93 10.17 -4.73 5.72
N ARG A 94 10.18 -5.66 4.74
CA ARG A 94 9.27 -6.81 4.73
C ARG A 94 9.47 -7.70 5.95
N ARG A 95 10.72 -8.03 6.29
CA ARG A 95 11.04 -8.84 7.49
C ARG A 95 10.56 -8.16 8.77
N LEU A 96 10.77 -6.84 8.88
CA LEU A 96 10.28 -6.07 10.01
C LEU A 96 8.74 -6.09 10.10
N LEU A 97 8.04 -5.96 8.97
CA LEU A 97 6.58 -6.07 8.94
C LEU A 97 6.08 -7.45 9.36
N GLU A 98 6.76 -8.53 8.94
CA GLU A 98 6.42 -9.89 9.36
C GLU A 98 6.55 -10.07 10.88
N ALA A 99 7.64 -9.58 11.47
CA ALA A 99 7.84 -9.58 12.92
C ALA A 99 6.78 -8.74 13.64
N ALA A 100 6.49 -7.53 13.15
CA ALA A 100 5.44 -6.67 13.69
C ALA A 100 4.04 -7.29 13.58
N ILE A 101 3.81 -8.18 12.61
CA ILE A 101 2.58 -8.96 12.51
C ILE A 101 2.52 -10.02 13.60
N ALA A 102 3.61 -10.76 13.82
CA ALA A 102 3.70 -11.76 14.88
C ALA A 102 3.47 -11.16 16.27
N GLU A 103 3.95 -9.93 16.50
CA GLU A 103 3.75 -9.19 17.76
C GLU A 103 2.45 -8.36 17.82
N ASN A 104 1.55 -8.48 16.85
CA ASN A 104 0.28 -7.74 16.78
C ASN A 104 0.40 -6.19 16.77
N LEU A 105 1.57 -5.63 16.43
CA LEU A 105 1.82 -4.18 16.41
C LEU A 105 1.09 -3.44 15.26
N HIS A 106 0.55 -4.18 14.29
CA HIS A 106 -0.14 -3.66 13.11
C HIS A 106 -1.67 -3.49 13.29
N SER A 107 -2.26 -4.11 14.33
CA SER A 107 -3.72 -4.21 14.45
C SER A 107 -4.40 -2.86 14.72
N GLY A 108 -5.49 -2.57 13.98
CA GLY A 108 -6.25 -1.33 14.12
C GLY A 108 -5.54 -0.08 13.59
N ARG A 109 -4.44 -0.22 12.85
CA ARG A 109 -3.64 0.89 12.31
C ARG A 109 -3.76 0.97 10.80
N ASP A 110 -3.54 2.16 10.24
CA ASP A 110 -3.53 2.35 8.78
C ASP A 110 -2.32 1.62 8.16
N PRO A 111 -2.54 0.67 7.22
CA PRO A 111 -1.47 -0.04 6.51
C PRO A 111 -0.44 0.89 5.85
N LYS A 112 -0.84 2.08 5.37
CA LYS A 112 0.09 3.06 4.81
C LYS A 112 1.12 3.53 5.85
N GLY A 113 0.64 3.88 7.04
CA GLY A 113 1.47 4.35 8.14
C GLY A 113 2.39 3.25 8.66
N VAL A 114 1.88 2.03 8.78
CA VAL A 114 2.67 0.84 9.17
C VAL A 114 3.81 0.60 8.17
N ALA A 115 3.53 0.65 6.86
CA ALA A 115 4.56 0.49 5.82
C ALA A 115 5.61 1.61 5.85
N ALA A 116 5.16 2.86 6.00
CA ALA A 116 6.01 4.04 6.11
C ALA A 116 6.96 3.96 7.30
N GLY A 117 6.43 3.60 8.47
CA GLY A 117 7.20 3.39 9.68
C GLY A 117 8.28 2.32 9.52
N ALA A 118 7.91 1.16 8.97
CA ALA A 118 8.85 0.05 8.81
C ALA A 118 10.02 0.42 7.89
N LEU A 119 9.73 1.13 6.80
CA LEU A 119 10.75 1.60 5.86
C LEU A 119 11.67 2.64 6.50
N TYR A 120 11.11 3.58 7.27
CA TYR A 120 11.89 4.59 8.00
C TYR A 120 12.77 3.95 9.07
N THR A 121 12.26 2.99 9.84
CA THR A 121 13.02 2.25 10.85
C THR A 121 14.20 1.51 10.23
N VAL A 122 13.98 0.78 9.14
CA VAL A 122 15.05 0.08 8.42
C VAL A 122 16.08 1.03 7.84
N SER A 123 15.63 2.15 7.27
CA SER A 123 16.55 3.15 6.69
C SER A 123 17.47 3.74 7.76
N ARG A 124 16.98 3.85 9.00
CA ARG A 124 17.75 4.40 10.13
C ARG A 124 18.65 3.37 10.82
N LEU A 125 18.27 2.10 10.85
CA LEU A 125 18.98 1.05 11.60
C LEU A 125 19.96 0.23 10.74
N ASP A 126 19.61 -0.05 9.49
CA ASP A 126 20.37 -0.97 8.61
C ASP A 126 21.60 -0.31 7.97
N GLY A 127 21.99 0.89 8.46
CA GLY A 127 23.08 1.68 7.91
C GLY A 127 22.91 2.04 6.43
N CYS A 128 21.71 1.85 5.87
CA CYS A 128 21.36 2.27 4.53
C CYS A 128 21.39 3.79 4.53
N ALA A 129 22.54 4.35 4.15
CA ALA A 129 22.94 5.76 4.24
C ALA A 129 22.11 6.73 3.34
N ALA A 130 20.80 6.58 3.33
CA ALA A 130 19.91 7.65 2.96
C ALA A 130 19.56 8.40 4.25
N ASP A 131 19.93 9.68 4.34
CA ASP A 131 19.45 10.62 5.36
C ASP A 131 17.93 10.87 5.17
N LEU A 132 17.15 9.80 5.24
CA LEU A 132 15.75 9.78 4.91
C LEU A 132 15.00 10.56 5.97
N ARG A 133 14.42 11.69 5.59
CA ARG A 133 13.71 12.52 6.56
C ARG A 133 12.33 11.92 6.81
N GLN A 134 11.91 11.92 8.08
CA GLN A 134 10.55 11.49 8.43
C GLN A 134 9.46 12.19 7.60
N THR A 135 9.70 13.45 7.23
CA THR A 135 8.80 14.27 6.40
C THR A 135 8.71 13.77 4.96
N GLU A 136 9.80 13.26 4.40
CA GLU A 136 9.83 12.71 3.04
C GLU A 136 9.06 11.40 2.98
N VAL A 137 9.26 10.52 3.96
CA VAL A 137 8.52 9.26 4.08
C VAL A 137 7.03 9.52 4.29
N ALA A 138 6.69 10.46 5.16
CA ALA A 138 5.33 10.87 5.43
C ALA A 138 4.63 11.39 4.17
N ALA A 139 5.30 12.27 3.41
CA ALA A 139 4.78 12.79 2.15
C ALA A 139 4.61 11.68 1.09
N ALA A 140 5.58 10.78 0.95
CA ALA A 140 5.52 9.67 -0.01
C ALA A 140 4.40 8.66 0.32
N ALA A 141 4.11 8.46 1.60
CA ALA A 141 3.07 7.56 2.09
C ALA A 141 1.69 8.21 2.24
N ASP A 142 1.59 9.54 2.09
CA ASP A 142 0.36 10.31 2.31
C ASP A 142 -0.17 10.10 3.75
N VAL A 143 0.72 10.29 4.73
CA VAL A 143 0.46 10.21 6.18
C VAL A 143 1.14 11.37 6.92
N SER A 144 0.85 11.56 8.20
CA SER A 144 1.51 12.61 8.99
C SER A 144 2.91 12.19 9.46
N PRO A 145 3.88 13.13 9.61
CA PRO A 145 5.19 12.83 10.18
C PRO A 145 5.12 12.19 11.58
N GLU A 146 4.15 12.60 12.40
CA GLU A 146 3.91 12.06 13.74
C GLU A 146 3.48 10.59 13.67
N THR A 147 2.73 10.22 12.63
CA THR A 147 2.37 8.82 12.36
C THR A 147 3.63 8.00 12.11
N VAL A 148 4.53 8.48 11.24
CA VAL A 148 5.81 7.79 10.97
C VAL A 148 6.65 7.66 12.24
N ARG A 149 6.74 8.73 13.04
CA ARG A 149 7.48 8.72 14.31
C ARG A 149 6.92 7.71 15.32
N THR A 150 5.61 7.71 15.52
CA THR A 150 4.95 6.76 16.43
C THR A 150 5.25 5.31 16.03
N ARG A 151 5.26 5.01 14.73
CA ARG A 151 5.61 3.68 14.22
C ARG A 151 7.07 3.33 14.41
N PHE A 152 7.97 4.31 14.23
CA PHE A 152 9.38 4.10 14.50
C PHE A 152 9.62 3.65 15.94
N ASP A 153 9.03 4.36 16.91
CA ASP A 153 9.18 4.07 18.33
C ASP A 153 8.65 2.65 18.68
N GLU A 154 7.51 2.25 18.10
CA GLU A 154 6.92 0.91 18.29
C GLU A 154 7.75 -0.21 17.62
N PHE A 155 8.35 0.05 16.46
CA PHE A 155 9.17 -0.96 15.77
C PHE A 155 10.57 -1.07 16.36
N ALA A 156 11.14 0.02 16.86
CA ALA A 156 12.46 0.02 17.47
C ALA A 156 12.57 -0.96 18.65
N SER A 157 11.48 -1.16 19.42
CA SER A 157 11.45 -2.15 20.50
C SER A 157 11.49 -3.61 20.03
N CYS A 158 11.01 -3.90 18.82
CA CYS A 158 11.03 -5.25 18.22
C CYS A 158 12.32 -5.51 17.39
N CYS A 159 13.05 -4.44 17.03
CA CYS A 159 14.18 -4.50 16.10
C CYS A 159 15.49 -5.20 16.52
N PRO A 160 15.91 -5.33 17.80
CA PRO A 160 17.25 -5.84 18.09
C PRO A 160 17.47 -7.30 17.65
N GLU A 161 16.42 -8.11 17.54
CA GLU A 161 16.54 -9.53 17.14
C GLU A 161 16.40 -9.74 15.62
N VAL A 162 15.58 -8.93 14.94
CA VAL A 162 15.19 -9.13 13.53
C VAL A 162 16.29 -8.68 12.54
N LEU A 163 17.05 -7.63 12.88
CA LEU A 163 18.16 -7.15 12.05
C LEU A 163 19.49 -7.86 12.34
N ALA A 164 19.68 -8.38 13.57
CA ALA A 164 20.88 -9.13 13.95
C ALA A 164 21.00 -10.49 13.22
N GLY A 165 19.88 -11.11 12.86
CA GLY A 165 19.86 -12.39 12.12
C GLY A 165 20.23 -12.29 10.63
N GLY A 166 20.50 -11.08 10.11
CA GLY A 166 20.79 -10.85 8.69
C GLY A 166 22.27 -10.94 8.29
N ASN A 167 23.21 -10.97 9.25
CA ASN A 167 24.66 -10.94 8.97
C ASN A 167 25.32 -12.34 8.95
N ALA A 168 24.53 -13.40 8.77
CA ALA A 168 25.03 -14.78 8.62
C ALA A 168 24.75 -15.31 7.20
N ALA A 169 25.41 -14.73 6.19
CA ALA A 169 25.60 -15.36 4.89
C ALA A 169 26.82 -14.74 4.17
N SER A 170 28.01 -15.19 4.58
CA SER A 170 29.22 -15.18 3.73
C SER A 170 29.05 -16.24 2.61
N PRO A 171 29.82 -16.15 1.52
CA PRO A 171 31.21 -16.63 1.57
C PRO A 171 32.27 -15.52 1.46
#